data_AF-A0AAD8MS66-F1
#
_entry.id   AF-A0AAD8MS66-F1
#
_cell.length_a   1.000
_cell.length_b   1.000
_cell.length_c   1.000
_cell.angle_alpha   90.00
_cell.angle_beta   90.00
_cell.angle_gamma   90.00
#
_symmetry.space_group_name_H-M   'P 1'
#
loop_
_entity.id
_entity.type
_entity.pdbx_description
1 polymer ?
#
loop_
_entity_poly.entity_id
_entity_poly.type
_entity_poly.pdbx_seq_one_letter_code
_entity_poly.pdbx_strand_id
1 'polypeptide(L)'
;MATETFTFVENVKVSDLAFGCGNDNHFFEDGFGGLMGMGRGLLSLVSQLNESTFFYCLPSIDEDTEKTGTLFLGSVPNFSIGNAITKTTYLVKNELYPSFYYVSLYEISVGDVD
;
A
#
# COMPACT_ATOMS: atom_id res chain seq x y z
N MET A 1 -9.97 15.50 -12.56
CA MET A 1 -8.58 14.99 -12.54
C MET A 1 -7.68 16.20 -12.59
N ALA A 2 -6.63 16.20 -11.80
CA ALA A 2 -5.63 17.26 -11.74
C ALA A 2 -4.23 16.63 -11.58
N THR A 3 -3.19 17.44 -11.75
CA THR A 3 -1.80 17.07 -11.51
C THR A 3 -1.16 18.06 -10.56
N GLU A 4 -0.31 17.60 -9.65
CA GLU A 4 0.40 18.46 -8.71
C GLU A 4 1.75 17.83 -8.29
N THR A 5 2.57 18.61 -7.59
CA THR A 5 3.80 18.14 -6.94
C THR A 5 3.50 17.57 -5.56
N PHE A 6 3.86 16.31 -5.33
CA PHE A 6 3.83 15.74 -3.98
C PHE A 6 5.23 15.78 -3.37
N THR A 7 5.28 16.03 -2.06
CA THR A 7 6.53 16.02 -1.29
C THR A 7 6.51 14.83 -0.34
N PHE A 8 7.55 14.01 -0.42
CA PHE A 8 7.79 12.85 0.43
C PHE A 8 8.85 13.18 1.50
N VAL A 9 9.20 12.18 2.32
CA VAL A 9 10.23 12.27 3.37
C VAL A 9 11.53 12.83 2.78
N GLU A 10 12.30 13.55 3.58
CA GLU A 10 13.55 14.23 3.18
C GLU A 10 13.39 15.32 2.10
N ASN A 11 12.17 15.87 1.95
CA ASN A 11 11.83 16.88 0.94
C ASN A 11 12.00 16.40 -0.51
N VAL A 12 11.88 15.09 -0.75
CA VAL A 12 11.84 14.54 -2.11
C VAL A 12 10.56 15.00 -2.79
N LYS A 13 10.67 15.78 -3.86
CA LYS A 13 9.53 16.30 -4.62
C LYS A 13 9.36 15.54 -5.92
N VAL A 14 8.13 15.13 -6.21
CA VAL A 14 7.76 14.52 -7.48
C VAL A 14 6.63 15.34 -8.10
N SER A 15 6.89 15.94 -9.25
CA SER A 15 5.92 16.73 -10.00
C SER A 15 5.01 15.84 -10.85
N ASP A 16 3.96 16.44 -11.39
CA ASP A 16 3.10 15.86 -12.43
C ASP A 16 2.38 14.56 -11.99
N LEU A 17 2.18 14.38 -10.69
CA LEU A 17 1.39 13.29 -10.15
C LEU A 17 -0.09 13.58 -10.33
N ALA A 18 -0.77 12.70 -11.05
CA ALA A 18 -2.19 12.76 -11.33
C ALA A 18 -3.01 12.23 -10.15
N PHE A 19 -4.09 12.95 -9.82
CA PHE A 19 -5.05 12.56 -8.79
C PHE A 19 -6.49 12.95 -9.16
N GLY A 20 -7.44 12.32 -8.47
CA GLY A 20 -8.87 12.57 -8.61
C GLY A 20 -9.39 13.57 -7.57
N CYS A 21 -10.49 14.25 -7.89
CA CYS A 21 -11.21 15.11 -6.95
C CYS A 21 -12.45 14.37 -6.45
N GLY A 22 -12.54 14.12 -5.14
CA GLY A 22 -13.72 13.56 -4.51
C GLY A 22 -14.77 14.65 -4.27
N ASN A 23 -15.99 14.45 -4.77
CA ASN A 23 -17.12 15.37 -4.55
C ASN A 23 -18.08 14.86 -3.47
N ASP A 24 -18.14 13.54 -3.29
CA ASP A 24 -18.99 12.87 -2.33
C ASP A 24 -18.15 11.84 -1.56
N ASN A 25 -17.89 12.14 -0.28
CA ASN A 25 -16.87 11.50 0.54
C ASN A 25 -17.48 10.79 1.77
N HIS A 26 -18.68 10.21 1.63
CA HIS A 26 -19.44 9.58 2.73
C HIS A 26 -18.73 8.45 3.50
N PHE A 27 -17.60 7.92 3.00
CA PHE A 27 -16.92 6.74 3.56
C PHE A 27 -15.70 7.07 4.43
N PHE A 28 -15.36 8.34 4.61
CA PHE A 28 -14.26 8.75 5.48
C PHE A 28 -14.82 9.32 6.78
N GLU A 29 -14.48 8.67 7.89
CA GLU A 29 -14.65 9.27 9.21
C GLU A 29 -13.89 10.61 9.27
N ASP A 30 -14.31 11.50 10.16
CA ASP A 30 -13.76 12.84 10.30
C ASP A 30 -12.23 12.80 10.50
N GLY A 31 -11.46 13.21 9.50
CA GLY A 31 -10.00 13.32 9.61
C GLY A 31 -9.18 13.07 8.34
N PHE A 32 -9.77 12.52 7.27
CA PHE A 32 -9.03 12.22 6.04
C PHE A 32 -9.47 13.10 4.86
N GLY A 33 -8.50 13.63 4.11
CA GLY A 33 -8.75 14.44 2.91
C GLY A 33 -8.93 13.64 1.61
N GLY A 34 -8.79 12.31 1.66
CA GLY A 34 -8.92 11.43 0.49
C GLY A 34 -8.23 10.08 0.64
N LEU A 35 -8.01 9.42 -0.50
CA LEU A 35 -7.47 8.06 -0.63
C LEU A 35 -6.14 8.06 -1.39
N MET A 36 -5.21 7.20 -0.98
CA MET A 36 -4.02 6.90 -1.75
C MET A 36 -4.15 5.51 -2.41
N GLY A 37 -4.24 5.49 -3.74
CA GLY A 37 -4.36 4.24 -4.49
C GLY A 37 -3.01 3.54 -4.68
N MET A 38 -2.87 2.33 -4.11
CA MET A 38 -1.64 1.51 -4.18
C MET A 38 -1.74 0.30 -5.12
N GLY A 39 -2.84 0.20 -5.89
CA GLY A 39 -3.10 -0.92 -6.80
C GLY A 39 -2.16 -0.98 -8.01
N ARG A 40 -2.46 -1.87 -8.94
CA ARG A 40 -1.63 -2.18 -10.13
C ARG A 40 -2.03 -1.39 -11.39
N GLY A 41 -2.99 -0.47 -11.26
CA GLY A 41 -3.43 0.39 -12.36
C GLY A 41 -2.44 1.53 -12.64
N LEU A 42 -2.43 2.03 -13.87
CA LEU A 42 -1.49 3.07 -14.33
C LEU A 42 -1.53 4.38 -13.52
N LEU A 43 -2.68 4.69 -12.90
CA LEU A 43 -2.87 5.88 -12.07
C LEU A 43 -2.61 5.63 -10.58
N SER A 44 -2.16 4.43 -10.18
CA SER A 44 -1.75 4.20 -8.79
C SER A 44 -0.47 4.96 -8.46
N LEU A 45 -0.27 5.31 -7.20
CA LEU A 45 0.94 6.03 -6.77
C LEU A 45 2.21 5.26 -7.14
N VAL A 46 2.21 3.94 -6.91
CA VAL A 46 3.33 3.06 -7.23
C VAL A 46 3.69 3.13 -8.73
N SER A 47 2.68 3.04 -9.61
CA SER A 47 2.91 3.11 -11.06
C SER A 47 3.37 4.49 -11.53
N GLN A 48 2.78 5.56 -10.99
CA GLN A 48 3.14 6.94 -11.36
C GLN A 48 4.56 7.30 -10.93
N LEU A 49 5.05 6.72 -9.82
CA LEU A 49 6.43 6.84 -9.37
C LEU A 49 7.41 5.92 -10.12
N ASN A 50 6.93 5.16 -11.10
CA ASN A 50 7.70 4.18 -11.85
C ASN A 50 8.36 3.12 -10.94
N GLU A 51 7.69 2.78 -9.83
CA GLU A 51 8.10 1.73 -8.92
C GLU A 51 7.36 0.43 -9.19
N SER A 52 7.97 -0.70 -8.82
CA SER A 52 7.37 -2.03 -8.98
C SER A 52 7.14 -2.76 -7.66
N THR A 53 7.65 -2.20 -6.57
CA THR A 53 7.58 -2.77 -5.22
C THR A 53 7.30 -1.68 -4.21
N PHE A 54 6.63 -2.05 -3.12
CA PHE A 54 6.47 -1.22 -1.94
C PHE A 54 6.35 -2.14 -0.72
N PHE A 55 6.65 -1.61 0.45
CA PHE A 55 6.61 -2.35 1.71
C PHE A 55 5.91 -1.51 2.76
N TYR A 56 5.10 -2.14 3.61
CA TYR A 56 4.45 -1.44 4.71
C TYR A 56 4.52 -2.23 6.00
N CYS A 57 4.63 -1.50 7.11
CA CYS A 57 4.41 -2.00 8.46
C CYS A 57 3.26 -1.19 9.05
N LEU A 58 2.06 -1.75 9.03
CA LEU A 58 0.88 -1.09 9.60
C LEU A 58 0.95 -1.18 11.13
N PRO A 59 0.64 -0.09 11.84
CA PRO A 59 0.53 -0.15 13.29
C PRO A 59 -0.67 -1.01 13.69
N SER A 60 -0.64 -1.58 14.91
CA SER A 60 -1.84 -2.21 15.49
C SER A 60 -2.94 -1.16 15.66
N ILE A 61 -4.19 -1.58 15.46
CA ILE A 61 -5.39 -0.72 15.53
C ILE A 61 -5.83 -0.51 17.01
N ASP A 62 -5.08 -1.00 18.00
CA ASP A 62 -5.45 -0.88 19.41
C ASP A 62 -5.61 0.59 19.84
N GLU A 63 -6.79 0.89 20.39
CA GLU A 63 -7.36 2.25 20.58
C GLU A 63 -6.55 3.17 21.52
N ASP A 64 -5.60 2.63 22.29
CA ASP A 64 -4.94 3.34 23.39
C ASP A 64 -3.56 3.92 23.06
N THR A 65 -3.05 3.77 21.83
CA THR A 65 -1.75 4.35 21.46
C THR A 65 -1.70 4.86 20.03
N GLU A 66 -1.42 6.16 19.85
CA GLU A 66 -1.05 6.75 18.55
C GLU A 66 0.27 6.14 18.04
N LYS A 67 0.18 4.98 17.40
CA LYS A 67 1.32 4.29 16.81
C LYS A 67 1.46 4.69 15.34
N THR A 68 2.66 5.09 14.96
CA THR A 68 2.99 5.38 13.56
C THR A 68 3.55 4.13 12.88
N GLY A 69 3.00 3.79 11.71
CA GLY A 69 3.56 2.75 10.83
C GLY A 69 4.57 3.32 9.83
N THR A 70 5.08 2.45 8.96
CA THR A 70 5.99 2.85 7.87
C THR A 70 5.49 2.36 6.53
N LEU A 71 5.71 3.16 5.48
CA LEU A 71 5.49 2.82 4.08
C LEU A 71 6.74 3.20 3.31
N PHE A 72 7.31 2.23 2.60
CA PHE A 72 8.46 2.41 1.71
C PHE A 72 8.01 2.16 0.28
N LEU A 73 8.35 3.09 -0.61
CA LEU A 73 8.09 3.00 -2.04
C LEU A 73 9.39 2.61 -2.74
N GLY A 74 9.30 1.65 -3.65
CA GLY A 74 10.44 1.12 -4.40
C GLY A 74 11.15 -0.04 -3.73
N SER A 75 12.29 -0.42 -4.32
CA SER A 75 13.10 -1.53 -3.83
C SER A 75 13.93 -1.08 -2.63
N VAL A 76 13.68 -1.69 -1.47
CA VAL A 76 14.53 -1.48 -0.31
C VAL A 76 15.60 -2.57 -0.29
N PRO A 77 16.90 -2.22 -0.25
CA PRO A 77 17.95 -3.22 -0.06
C PRO A 77 17.80 -3.85 1.32
N ASN A 78 17.37 -5.11 1.37
CA ASN A 78 17.34 -5.98 2.54
C ASN A 78 16.71 -5.35 3.81
N PHE A 79 15.38 -5.28 3.85
CA PHE A 79 14.69 -5.15 5.15
C PHE A 79 14.85 -6.46 5.94
N SER A 80 15.92 -6.57 6.71
CA SER A 80 15.97 -7.52 7.82
C SER A 80 15.04 -6.99 8.91
N ILE A 81 13.77 -7.41 8.92
CA ILE A 81 12.88 -7.17 10.06
C ILE A 81 13.35 -8.12 11.18
N GLY A 82 14.40 -7.71 11.89
CA GLY A 82 15.08 -8.54 12.90
C GLY A 82 15.65 -9.84 12.30
N ASN A 83 15.44 -10.96 13.00
CA ASN A 83 15.87 -12.31 12.58
C ASN A 83 14.85 -13.01 11.65
N ALA A 84 13.81 -12.32 11.19
CA ALA A 84 12.76 -12.94 10.38
C ALA A 84 13.18 -13.07 8.92
N ILE A 85 13.14 -14.31 8.39
CA ILE A 85 13.27 -14.58 6.96
C ILE A 85 11.93 -14.22 6.31
N THR A 86 11.93 -13.25 5.39
CA THR A 86 10.75 -12.92 4.59
C THR A 86 10.32 -14.14 3.77
N LYS A 87 9.13 -14.66 4.06
CA LYS A 87 8.50 -15.68 3.21
C LYS A 87 7.82 -14.98 2.03
N THR A 88 7.99 -15.54 0.84
CA THR A 88 7.43 -14.97 -0.40
C THR A 88 6.48 -15.97 -1.05
N THR A 89 5.52 -15.43 -1.80
CA THR A 89 4.61 -16.19 -2.66
C THR A 89 4.36 -15.40 -3.94
N TYR A 90 3.92 -16.06 -4.99
CA TYR A 90 3.60 -15.39 -6.25
C TYR A 90 2.31 -14.59 -6.14
N LEU A 91 2.35 -13.36 -6.62
CA LEU A 91 1.16 -12.55 -6.84
C LEU A 91 0.44 -13.05 -8.09
N VAL A 92 -0.84 -13.37 -7.96
CA VAL A 92 -1.69 -13.79 -9.07
C VAL A 92 -2.56 -12.63 -9.57
N LYS A 93 -3.01 -12.70 -10.82
CA LYS A 93 -3.90 -11.71 -11.44
C LYS A 93 -5.33 -12.24 -11.45
N ASN A 94 -6.28 -11.38 -11.09
CA ASN A 94 -7.69 -11.60 -11.36
C ASN A 94 -8.09 -10.77 -12.57
N GLU A 95 -8.54 -11.40 -13.64
CA GLU A 95 -8.92 -10.70 -14.90
C GLU A 95 -10.12 -9.77 -14.72
N LEU A 96 -11.02 -10.05 -13.77
CA LEU A 96 -12.18 -9.19 -13.48
C LEU A 96 -11.78 -7.93 -12.70
N TYR A 97 -10.77 -8.05 -11.83
CA TYR A 97 -10.31 -6.94 -10.99
C TYR A 97 -8.76 -6.87 -10.95
N PRO A 98 -8.12 -6.51 -12.08
CA PRO A 98 -6.67 -6.63 -12.25
C PRO A 98 -5.85 -5.64 -11.40
N SER A 99 -6.49 -4.65 -10.80
CA SER A 99 -5.83 -3.64 -9.96
C SER A 99 -5.43 -4.17 -8.57
N PHE A 100 -6.14 -5.16 -8.02
CA PHE A 100 -5.85 -5.69 -6.68
C PHE A 100 -4.69 -6.70 -6.68
N TYR A 101 -4.11 -6.90 -5.49
CA TYR A 101 -3.08 -7.91 -5.25
C TYR A 101 -3.72 -9.18 -4.71
N TYR A 102 -3.60 -10.27 -5.45
CA TYR A 102 -4.11 -11.58 -5.05
C TYR A 102 -2.96 -12.53 -4.79
N VAL A 103 -3.16 -13.47 -3.87
CA VAL A 103 -2.26 -14.60 -3.59
C VAL A 103 -3.06 -15.89 -3.65
N SER A 104 -2.39 -17.00 -3.98
CA SER A 104 -2.99 -18.33 -3.90
C SER A 104 -2.98 -18.82 -2.45
N LEU A 105 -4.17 -18.95 -1.85
CA LEU A 105 -4.37 -19.55 -0.54
C LEU A 105 -4.80 -21.01 -0.74
N TYR A 106 -4.03 -21.95 -0.18
CA TYR A 106 -4.31 -23.39 -0.31
C TYR A 106 -5.23 -23.88 0.80
N GLU A 107 -4.89 -23.57 2.05
CA GLU A 107 -5.58 -24.08 3.22
C GLU A 107 -5.52 -23.06 4.36
N ILE A 108 -6.55 -23.11 5.21
CA ILE A 108 -6.59 -22.43 6.51
C ILE A 108 -6.78 -23.53 7.56
N SER A 109 -5.84 -23.67 8.48
CA SER A 109 -5.96 -24.56 9.63
C SER A 109 -6.27 -23.75 10.90
N VAL A 110 -7.04 -24.33 11.81
CA VAL A 110 -7.39 -23.71 13.11
C VAL A 110 -7.26 -24.76 14.21
N GLY A 111 -6.43 -24.48 15.22
CA GLY A 111 -6.06 -25.49 16.22
C GLY A 111 -5.10 -26.54 15.68
N ASP A 112 -4.83 -27.58 16.47
CA ASP A 112 -4.06 -28.72 15.99
C ASP A 112 -4.91 -29.55 15.02
N VAL A 113 -4.30 -29.84 13.86
CA VAL A 113 -4.75 -30.91 12.97
C VAL A 113 -4.07 -32.19 13.45
N ASP A 114 -4.70 -32.88 14.40
CA ASP A 114 -4.35 -34.28 14.68
C ASP A 114 -4.66 -35.17 13.46
#